data_AF-A0A3M7L7N8-F1
#
_entry.id   AF-A0A3M7L7N8-F1
#
_cell.length_a   1.000
_cell.length_b   1.000
_cell.length_c   1.000
_cell.angle_alpha   90.00
_cell.angle_beta   90.00
_cell.angle_gamma   90.00
#
_symmetry.space_group_name_H-M   'P 1'
#
loop_
_entity.id
_entity.type
_entity.pdbx_description
1 polymer ?
#
loop_
_entity_poly.entity_id
_entity_poly.type
_entity_poly.pdbx_seq_one_letter_code
_entity_poly.pdbx_strand_id
1 'polypeptide(L)'
;MNKTALISILLFFCNPMFAQKYSSNIGKVTFEASIPLLSDIYAQDDKNVVILNAENGELASVSLVTNFNFKNKLMQEHFNESYAESSKYPKTTFKGKILDFDKNKLKEAPQNFTIQGTMSFHGVDHEITSLAEIYTTGDKIYIEGSFVTAPSDYKVKVPKMVIKKVAKNVKVVYSYALAKSKSIFDIARSGTVSEVQEMMKMDPNSINQVNEQSFSPLILACYRGNVEVAKFLMDHVNDINYKSKEGTALSGLSIKYNKELVEYLLKKKGDPNIADSNGTTPLIWAVKTGNEELIKLLLEYKANKEQPDNMGVKPFEYAIQTKKNNIINLLKN
;
A
#
# COMPACT_ATOMS: atom_id res chain seq x y z
N MET A 1 6.75 -25.47 -2.03
CA MET A 1 6.29 -24.68 -0.86
C MET A 1 6.89 -23.27 -1.00
N ASN A 2 6.29 -22.44 -1.86
CA ASN A 2 6.85 -21.11 -2.19
C ASN A 2 6.43 -20.10 -1.12
N LYS A 3 7.24 -19.96 -0.08
CA LYS A 3 7.20 -18.80 0.82
C LYS A 3 7.73 -17.61 0.05
N THR A 4 6.86 -16.87 -0.64
CA THR A 4 7.13 -15.48 -1.00
C THR A 4 7.33 -14.73 0.30
N ALA A 5 8.60 -14.58 0.69
CA ALA A 5 9.01 -13.99 1.95
C ALA A 5 8.46 -12.56 2.03
N LEU A 6 7.48 -12.37 2.91
CA LEU A 6 7.19 -11.11 3.59
C LEU A 6 8.52 -10.42 3.87
N ILE A 7 8.77 -9.31 3.17
CA ILE A 7 9.78 -8.38 3.64
C ILE A 7 9.04 -7.45 4.58
N SER A 8 8.94 -7.83 5.85
CA SER A 8 8.72 -6.90 6.93
C SER A 8 9.91 -5.94 6.96
N ILE A 9 9.86 -4.90 6.12
CA ILE A 9 10.72 -3.75 6.25
C ILE A 9 10.25 -3.02 7.50
N LEU A 10 10.63 -3.53 8.68
CA LEU A 10 10.79 -2.75 9.89
C LEU A 10 11.99 -1.83 9.68
N LEU A 11 11.84 -0.85 8.78
CA LEU A 11 12.61 0.37 8.86
C LEU A 11 11.99 1.14 10.02
N PHE A 12 12.57 0.97 11.21
CA PHE A 12 12.44 1.90 12.33
C PHE A 12 12.98 3.27 11.86
N PHE A 13 12.19 3.99 11.08
CA PHE A 13 12.29 5.44 11.04
C PHE A 13 11.45 5.95 12.20
N CYS A 14 12.15 6.43 13.22
CA CYS A 14 11.57 7.00 14.41
C CYS A 14 10.90 8.33 14.04
N ASN A 15 9.67 8.29 13.50
CA ASN A 15 8.64 9.32 13.59
C ASN A 15 7.36 8.84 12.89
N PRO A 16 6.22 8.71 13.60
CA PRO A 16 4.93 8.39 13.00
C PRO A 16 4.28 9.63 12.35
N MET A 17 5.09 10.54 11.80
CA MET A 17 4.54 11.55 10.90
C MET A 17 4.24 10.82 9.59
N PHE A 18 3.01 10.92 9.10
CA PHE A 18 2.55 10.25 7.89
C PHE A 18 3.32 10.76 6.66
N ALA A 19 4.57 10.30 6.51
CA ALA A 19 5.41 10.59 5.36
C ALA A 19 4.71 10.13 4.09
N GLN A 20 4.66 10.98 3.07
CA GLN A 20 4.17 10.58 1.76
C GLN A 20 5.14 9.56 1.15
N LYS A 21 4.79 8.28 1.29
CA LYS A 21 5.60 7.17 0.79
C LYS A 21 5.26 6.91 -0.66
N TYR A 22 6.30 6.71 -1.45
CA TYR A 22 6.23 6.23 -2.82
C TYR A 22 6.97 4.91 -2.90
N SER A 23 6.42 3.94 -3.63
CA SER A 23 7.01 2.60 -3.71
C SER A 23 6.86 1.96 -5.09
N SER A 24 7.76 1.03 -5.39
CA SER A 24 7.67 0.15 -6.55
C SER A 24 8.15 -1.26 -6.20
N ASN A 25 7.60 -2.26 -6.88
CA ASN A 25 8.01 -3.67 -6.82
C ASN A 25 8.59 -4.17 -8.16
N ILE A 26 8.77 -3.27 -9.14
CA ILE A 26 9.21 -3.59 -10.51
C ILE A 26 10.35 -2.67 -10.99
N GLY A 27 11.16 -2.16 -10.05
CA GLY A 27 12.33 -1.37 -10.40
C GLY A 27 13.35 -2.22 -11.16
N LYS A 28 14.09 -1.61 -12.09
CA LYS A 28 15.16 -2.25 -12.85
C LYS A 28 16.51 -1.85 -12.30
N VAL A 29 17.36 -2.83 -11.97
CA VAL A 29 18.76 -2.62 -11.61
C VAL A 29 19.62 -3.52 -12.48
N THR A 30 20.58 -2.93 -13.19
CA THR A 30 21.51 -3.65 -14.06
C THR A 30 22.95 -3.41 -13.59
N PHE A 31 23.71 -4.49 -13.43
CA PHE A 31 25.13 -4.49 -13.16
C PHE A 31 25.86 -4.80 -14.45
N GLU A 32 26.81 -3.96 -14.87
CA GLU A 32 27.65 -4.16 -16.05
C GLU A 32 29.11 -4.19 -15.63
N ALA A 33 29.84 -5.20 -16.08
CA ALA A 33 31.23 -5.42 -15.71
C ALA A 33 32.05 -5.71 -16.98
N SER A 34 33.06 -4.90 -17.24
CA SER A 34 34.01 -5.12 -18.34
C SER A 34 35.23 -5.86 -17.82
N ILE A 35 35.52 -7.02 -18.41
CA ILE A 35 36.69 -7.84 -18.09
C ILE A 35 37.71 -7.68 -19.23
N PRO A 36 38.99 -7.39 -18.93
CA PRO A 36 40.02 -7.34 -19.97
C PRO A 36 40.04 -8.62 -20.81
N LEU A 37 40.05 -8.46 -22.15
CA LEU A 37 40.11 -9.55 -23.13
C LEU A 37 38.87 -10.45 -23.21
N LEU A 38 37.73 -10.04 -22.63
CA LEU A 38 36.44 -10.71 -22.72
C LEU A 38 35.32 -9.70 -23.07
N SER A 39 34.23 -10.19 -23.65
CA SER A 39 33.00 -9.42 -23.84
C SER A 39 32.39 -9.01 -22.49
N ASP A 40 31.73 -7.85 -22.43
CA ASP A 40 31.06 -7.35 -21.22
C ASP A 40 30.10 -8.37 -20.62
N ILE A 41 30.04 -8.43 -19.28
CA ILE A 41 29.08 -9.23 -18.53
C ILE A 41 28.02 -8.29 -17.96
N TYR A 42 26.75 -8.71 -17.93
CA TYR A 42 25.73 -7.99 -17.16
C TYR A 42 24.87 -8.91 -16.30
N ALA A 43 24.29 -8.36 -15.24
CA ALA A 43 23.27 -9.00 -14.41
C ALA A 43 22.11 -8.01 -14.23
N GLN A 44 20.87 -8.49 -14.17
CA GLN A 44 19.71 -7.60 -14.10
C GLN A 44 18.66 -8.16 -13.14
N ASP A 45 18.11 -7.30 -12.30
CA ASP A 45 16.92 -7.56 -11.50
C ASP A 45 15.81 -6.60 -11.92
N ASP A 46 14.63 -7.15 -12.22
CA ASP A 46 13.42 -6.40 -12.60
C ASP A 46 12.35 -6.42 -11.50
N LYS A 47 12.65 -7.01 -10.34
CA LYS A 47 11.73 -7.15 -9.19
C LYS A 47 12.26 -6.46 -7.94
N ASN A 48 12.89 -5.31 -8.13
CA ASN A 48 13.42 -4.52 -7.02
C ASN A 48 12.27 -3.85 -6.25
N VAL A 49 12.35 -3.93 -4.92
CA VAL A 49 11.48 -3.15 -4.03
C VAL A 49 12.19 -1.86 -3.69
N VAL A 50 11.53 -0.74 -3.93
CA VAL A 50 12.06 0.60 -3.63
C VAL A 50 11.02 1.40 -2.87
N ILE A 51 11.45 2.14 -1.87
CA ILE A 51 10.61 3.05 -1.08
C ILE A 51 11.31 4.41 -0.98
N LEU A 52 10.58 5.46 -1.32
CA LEU A 52 10.96 6.86 -1.15
C LEU A 52 10.03 7.52 -0.14
N ASN A 53 10.60 8.18 0.86
CA ASN A 53 9.92 9.16 1.69
C ASN A 53 9.99 10.52 1.00
N ALA A 54 8.89 10.97 0.40
CA ALA A 54 8.88 12.20 -0.39
C ALA A 54 8.89 13.48 0.47
N GLU A 55 8.79 13.40 1.79
CA GLU A 55 8.88 14.60 2.65
C GLU A 55 10.34 15.00 2.91
N ASN A 56 11.26 14.05 2.88
CA ASN A 56 12.65 14.29 3.26
C ASN A 56 13.68 13.70 2.27
N GLY A 57 13.24 12.96 1.25
CA GLY A 57 14.12 12.35 0.25
C GLY A 57 14.82 11.07 0.72
N GLU A 58 14.47 10.49 1.89
CA GLU A 58 15.02 9.19 2.30
C GLU A 58 14.60 8.10 1.31
N LEU A 59 15.56 7.30 0.87
CA LEU A 59 15.39 6.27 -0.14
C LEU A 59 15.96 4.94 0.36
N ALA A 60 15.20 3.87 0.22
CA ALA A 60 15.67 2.52 0.46
C ALA A 60 15.30 1.60 -0.69
N SER A 61 16.19 0.67 -1.04
CA SER A 61 15.87 -0.39 -2.00
C SER A 61 16.40 -1.74 -1.54
N VAL A 62 15.72 -2.79 -2.00
CA VAL A 62 16.08 -4.19 -1.82
C VAL A 62 15.98 -4.89 -3.16
N SER A 63 17.08 -5.49 -3.58
CA SER A 63 17.21 -6.30 -4.78
C SER A 63 17.48 -7.75 -4.40
N LEU A 64 16.77 -8.67 -5.02
CA LEU A 64 17.04 -10.10 -4.88
C LEU A 64 18.16 -10.55 -5.82
N VAL A 65 18.61 -9.69 -6.75
CA VAL A 65 19.58 -9.96 -7.82
C VAL A 65 19.45 -11.41 -8.31
N THR A 66 18.28 -11.73 -8.86
CA THR A 66 18.03 -13.03 -9.51
C THR A 66 18.18 -12.89 -11.02
N ASN A 67 18.42 -13.98 -11.76
CA ASN A 67 18.51 -13.99 -13.24
C ASN A 67 19.79 -13.33 -13.81
N PHE A 68 20.96 -13.80 -13.38
CA PHE A 68 22.23 -13.43 -14.00
C PHE A 68 22.30 -13.90 -15.46
N ASN A 69 22.56 -12.99 -16.40
CA ASN A 69 22.64 -13.29 -17.82
C ASN A 69 24.03 -12.97 -18.36
N PHE A 70 24.87 -13.98 -18.53
CA PHE A 70 26.17 -13.81 -19.17
C PHE A 70 25.98 -13.64 -20.68
N LYS A 71 26.50 -12.54 -21.27
CA LYS A 71 26.52 -12.38 -22.74
C LYS A 71 27.30 -13.49 -23.45
N ASN A 72 28.21 -14.16 -22.74
CA ASN A 72 29.07 -15.22 -23.29
C ASN A 72 28.73 -16.59 -22.68
N LYS A 73 28.38 -17.55 -23.54
CA LYS A 73 27.99 -18.93 -23.18
C LYS A 73 29.09 -19.72 -22.45
N LEU A 74 30.36 -19.52 -22.81
CA LEU A 74 31.51 -20.15 -22.11
C LEU A 74 31.64 -19.67 -20.67
N MET A 75 31.31 -18.40 -20.40
CA MET A 75 31.34 -17.86 -19.03
C MET A 75 30.15 -18.37 -18.22
N GLN A 76 28.98 -18.54 -18.85
CA GLN A 76 27.81 -19.14 -18.21
C GLN A 76 28.08 -20.58 -17.72
N GLU A 77 28.76 -21.39 -18.52
CA GLU A 77 29.10 -22.79 -18.18
C GLU A 77 30.17 -22.91 -17.08
N HIS A 78 31.08 -21.93 -16.96
CA HIS A 78 32.10 -21.89 -15.90
C HIS A 78 31.62 -21.22 -14.61
N PHE A 79 30.68 -20.28 -14.70
CA PHE A 79 29.94 -19.72 -13.57
C PHE A 79 28.63 -20.51 -13.37
N ASN A 80 28.73 -21.83 -13.38
CA ASN A 80 27.58 -22.70 -13.23
C ASN A 80 26.96 -22.51 -11.83
N GLU A 81 25.78 -21.89 -11.84
CA GLU A 81 24.63 -21.99 -10.95
C GLU A 81 24.90 -22.07 -9.43
N SER A 82 24.31 -21.12 -8.68
CA SER A 82 24.13 -21.11 -7.21
C SER A 82 25.03 -20.20 -6.35
N TYR A 83 26.01 -19.46 -6.91
CA TYR A 83 26.75 -18.49 -6.09
C TYR A 83 25.87 -17.30 -5.67
N ALA A 84 25.00 -16.80 -6.56
CA ALA A 84 24.16 -15.64 -6.26
C ALA A 84 22.71 -15.96 -5.83
N GLU A 85 22.27 -17.20 -6.00
CA GLU A 85 20.88 -17.63 -5.73
C GLU A 85 20.74 -18.51 -4.48
N SER A 86 21.78 -18.59 -3.64
CA SER A 86 21.74 -19.39 -2.41
C SER A 86 21.26 -18.56 -1.21
N SER A 87 20.54 -19.21 -0.30
CA SER A 87 20.16 -18.66 1.04
C SER A 87 21.36 -18.19 1.88
N LYS A 88 22.57 -18.48 1.43
CA LYS A 88 23.85 -18.14 2.04
C LYS A 88 24.21 -16.66 1.91
N TYR A 89 23.73 -15.97 0.87
CA TYR A 89 24.08 -14.57 0.64
C TYR A 89 22.87 -13.64 0.87
N PRO A 90 23.03 -12.56 1.65
CA PRO A 90 21.95 -11.62 1.92
C PRO A 90 21.59 -10.84 0.66
N LYS A 91 20.33 -10.38 0.61
CA LYS A 91 19.82 -9.51 -0.45
C LYS A 91 20.69 -8.26 -0.60
N THR A 92 20.82 -7.76 -1.82
CA THR A 92 21.50 -6.47 -2.03
C THR A 92 20.56 -5.37 -1.56
N THR A 93 21.04 -4.46 -0.71
CA THR A 93 20.23 -3.38 -0.18
C THR A 93 20.89 -2.04 -0.36
N PHE A 94 20.10 -0.99 -0.55
CA PHE A 94 20.55 0.40 -0.45
C PHE A 94 19.73 1.12 0.60
N LYS A 95 20.39 1.96 1.41
CA LYS A 95 19.74 2.94 2.29
C LYS A 95 20.46 4.27 2.15
N GLY A 96 19.73 5.32 1.86
CA GLY A 96 20.32 6.63 1.64
C GLY A 96 19.29 7.74 1.54
N LYS A 97 19.73 8.85 0.94
CA LYS A 97 18.95 10.06 0.81
C LYS A 97 19.25 10.74 -0.52
N ILE A 98 18.21 11.32 -1.11
CA ILE A 98 18.31 12.25 -2.22
C ILE A 98 18.59 13.64 -1.61
N LEU A 99 19.75 14.21 -1.89
CA LEU A 99 20.15 15.50 -1.34
C LEU A 99 19.26 16.62 -1.88
N ASP A 100 18.93 17.56 -0.99
CA ASP A 100 18.10 18.74 -1.27
C ASP A 100 16.75 18.43 -1.95
N PHE A 101 16.23 17.23 -1.72
CA PHE A 101 14.99 16.77 -2.30
C PHE A 101 13.79 17.54 -1.74
N ASP A 102 12.99 18.10 -2.65
CA ASP A 102 11.72 18.74 -2.36
C ASP A 102 10.72 18.30 -3.43
N LYS A 103 9.77 17.45 -3.04
CA LYS A 103 8.75 16.90 -3.95
C LYS A 103 7.96 17.99 -4.68
N ASN A 104 7.78 19.16 -4.05
CA ASN A 104 6.99 20.26 -4.62
C ASN A 104 7.74 21.02 -5.72
N LYS A 105 9.05 20.78 -5.85
CA LYS A 105 9.90 21.36 -6.90
C LYS A 105 10.19 20.40 -8.06
N LEU A 106 9.69 19.16 -7.98
CA LEU A 106 9.80 18.20 -9.07
C LEU A 106 8.98 18.65 -10.28
N LYS A 107 9.51 18.37 -11.47
CA LYS A 107 8.90 18.71 -12.75
C LYS A 107 8.75 17.46 -13.62
N GLU A 108 7.96 17.58 -14.69
CA GLU A 108 7.90 16.54 -15.72
C GLU A 108 9.21 16.39 -16.51
N ALA A 109 9.99 17.47 -16.61
CA ALA A 109 11.33 17.41 -17.20
C ALA A 109 12.35 16.83 -16.20
N PRO A 110 13.25 15.93 -16.64
CA PRO A 110 14.36 15.41 -15.84
C PRO A 110 15.20 16.49 -15.16
N GLN A 111 15.45 16.31 -13.87
CA GLN A 111 16.31 17.18 -13.06
C GLN A 111 17.40 16.36 -12.39
N ASN A 112 18.63 16.90 -12.35
CA ASN A 112 19.76 16.23 -11.71
C ASN A 112 19.70 16.36 -10.19
N PHE A 113 19.88 15.24 -9.51
CA PHE A 113 20.00 15.12 -8.06
C PHE A 113 21.21 14.26 -7.70
N THR A 114 21.70 14.44 -6.48
CA THR A 114 22.71 13.55 -5.89
C THR A 114 22.05 12.64 -4.88
N ILE A 115 22.28 11.33 -5.03
CA ILE A 115 21.85 10.31 -4.09
C ILE A 115 23.07 9.81 -3.33
N GLN A 116 23.02 9.85 -2.00
CA GLN A 116 24.07 9.36 -1.12
C GLN A 116 23.53 8.32 -0.15
N GLY A 117 24.33 7.29 0.13
CA GLY A 117 23.94 6.29 1.11
C GLY A 117 24.88 5.11 1.17
N THR A 118 24.41 4.06 1.81
CA THR A 118 25.14 2.82 2.00
C THR A 118 24.51 1.73 1.15
N MET A 119 25.31 1.11 0.29
CA MET A 119 24.98 -0.12 -0.41
C MET A 119 25.56 -1.30 0.35
N SER A 120 24.73 -2.31 0.63
CA SER A 120 25.17 -3.59 1.16
C SER A 120 25.13 -4.64 0.06
N PHE A 121 26.27 -5.26 -0.21
CA PHE A 121 26.39 -6.36 -1.16
C PHE A 121 27.09 -7.52 -0.48
N HIS A 122 26.46 -8.71 -0.47
CA HIS A 122 26.97 -9.88 0.26
C HIS A 122 27.24 -9.63 1.76
N GLY A 123 26.52 -8.67 2.37
CA GLY A 123 26.66 -8.31 3.79
C GLY A 123 27.85 -7.40 4.09
N VAL A 124 28.48 -6.84 3.06
CA VAL A 124 29.51 -5.80 3.22
C VAL A 124 28.91 -4.47 2.78
N ASP A 125 28.98 -3.50 3.68
CA ASP A 125 28.48 -2.15 3.48
C ASP A 125 29.56 -1.26 2.86
N HIS A 126 29.16 -0.46 1.88
CA HIS A 126 30.02 0.53 1.25
C HIS A 126 29.22 1.81 0.96
N GLU A 127 29.85 2.97 1.17
CA GLU A 127 29.24 4.25 0.86
C GLU A 127 29.28 4.51 -0.64
N ILE A 128 28.14 4.92 -1.20
CA ILE A 128 28.02 5.27 -2.62
C ILE A 128 27.45 6.67 -2.75
N THR A 129 27.94 7.38 -3.77
CA THR A 129 27.36 8.63 -4.27
C THR A 129 27.00 8.41 -5.74
N SER A 130 25.78 8.76 -6.12
CA SER A 130 25.28 8.59 -7.48
C SER A 130 24.58 9.86 -7.96
N LEU A 131 24.84 10.25 -9.20
CA LEU A 131 24.03 11.26 -9.89
C LEU A 131 22.80 10.56 -10.47
N ALA A 132 21.64 11.17 -10.26
CA ALA A 132 20.36 10.65 -10.72
C ALA A 132 19.53 11.75 -11.38
N GLU A 133 18.83 11.39 -12.44
CA GLU A 133 17.75 12.17 -13.00
C GLU A 133 16.43 11.77 -12.32
N ILE A 134 15.69 12.77 -11.83
CA ILE A 134 14.42 12.57 -11.14
C ILE A 134 13.37 13.49 -11.76
N TYR A 135 12.20 12.93 -12.04
CA TYR A 135 11.07 13.65 -12.63
C TYR A 135 9.73 13.00 -12.27
N THR A 136 8.64 13.69 -12.58
CA THR A 136 7.27 13.21 -12.33
C THR A 136 6.50 12.98 -13.63
N THR A 137 5.60 12.01 -13.64
CA THR A 137 4.59 11.89 -14.71
C THR A 137 3.28 11.43 -14.09
N GLY A 138 2.26 12.29 -14.10
CA GLY A 138 1.06 12.08 -13.28
C GLY A 138 1.43 11.92 -11.80
N ASP A 139 0.88 10.90 -11.14
CA ASP A 139 1.12 10.62 -9.72
C ASP A 139 2.36 9.75 -9.44
N LYS A 140 3.26 9.59 -10.42
CA LYS A 140 4.47 8.77 -10.29
C LYS A 140 5.74 9.61 -10.26
N ILE A 141 6.71 9.13 -9.49
CA ILE A 141 8.08 9.66 -9.45
C ILE A 141 9.00 8.66 -10.15
N TYR A 142 9.80 9.15 -11.08
CA TYR A 142 10.81 8.38 -11.78
C TYR A 142 12.19 8.76 -11.24
N ILE A 143 13.03 7.76 -10.98
CA ILE A 143 14.41 7.95 -10.52
C ILE A 143 15.30 7.08 -11.38
N GLU A 144 16.20 7.70 -12.14
CA GLU A 144 17.14 7.01 -13.01
C GLU A 144 18.57 7.46 -12.69
N GLY A 145 19.50 6.53 -12.56
CA GLY A 145 20.87 6.90 -12.21
C GLY A 145 21.85 5.76 -12.38
N SER A 146 23.12 6.09 -12.14
CA SER A 146 24.18 5.10 -12.14
C SER A 146 25.37 5.49 -11.27
N PHE A 147 26.15 4.49 -10.86
CA PHE A 147 27.42 4.67 -10.19
C PHE A 147 28.39 3.55 -10.57
N VAL A 148 29.66 3.73 -10.24
CA VAL A 148 30.72 2.74 -10.49
C VAL A 148 31.34 2.35 -9.15
N THR A 149 31.58 1.07 -8.95
CA THR A 149 32.20 0.53 -7.73
C THR A 149 33.11 -0.65 -8.06
N ALA A 150 34.08 -0.95 -7.21
CA ALA A 150 34.99 -2.07 -7.40
C ALA A 150 34.53 -3.28 -6.56
N PRO A 151 34.63 -4.52 -7.08
CA PRO A 151 34.34 -5.72 -6.29
C PRO A 151 35.17 -5.83 -4.99
N SER A 152 36.34 -5.21 -4.95
CA SER A 152 37.20 -5.12 -3.77
C SER A 152 36.56 -4.35 -2.61
N ASP A 153 35.73 -3.35 -2.91
CA ASP A 153 35.07 -2.51 -1.91
C ASP A 153 34.13 -3.35 -1.01
N TYR A 154 33.57 -4.41 -1.59
CA TYR A 154 32.67 -5.36 -0.93
C TYR A 154 33.35 -6.65 -0.48
N LYS A 155 34.69 -6.70 -0.46
CA LYS A 155 35.48 -7.87 -0.02
C LYS A 155 35.08 -9.19 -0.70
N VAL A 156 34.64 -9.13 -1.97
CA VAL A 156 34.22 -10.31 -2.71
C VAL A 156 35.41 -11.25 -2.90
N LYS A 157 35.34 -12.47 -2.35
CA LYS A 157 36.38 -13.49 -2.48
C LYS A 157 36.33 -14.10 -3.88
N VAL A 158 37.31 -13.77 -4.71
CA VAL A 158 37.45 -14.34 -6.05
C VAL A 158 38.15 -15.71 -5.94
N PRO A 159 37.58 -16.79 -6.51
CA PRO A 159 38.24 -18.10 -6.55
C PRO A 159 39.62 -18.04 -7.23
N LYS A 160 40.59 -18.82 -6.73
CA LYS A 160 41.98 -18.80 -7.21
C LYS A 160 42.15 -19.01 -8.72
N MET A 161 41.26 -19.77 -9.35
CA MET A 161 41.29 -20.04 -10.80
C MET A 161 40.88 -18.84 -11.67
N VAL A 162 40.31 -17.76 -11.09
CA VAL A 162 39.69 -16.64 -11.82
C VAL A 162 40.45 -15.32 -11.62
N ILE A 163 41.55 -15.30 -10.85
CA ILE A 163 42.27 -14.08 -10.44
C ILE A 163 42.71 -13.19 -11.62
N LYS A 164 42.98 -13.75 -12.81
CA LYS A 164 43.36 -12.98 -14.01
C LYS A 164 42.18 -12.33 -14.77
N LYS A 165 40.93 -12.62 -14.40
CA LYS A 165 39.71 -12.28 -15.18
C LYS A 165 38.63 -11.56 -14.36
N VAL A 166 39.02 -10.70 -13.42
CA VAL A 166 38.08 -9.94 -12.59
C VAL A 166 37.89 -8.54 -13.17
N ALA A 167 36.65 -8.08 -13.25
CA ALA A 167 36.37 -6.70 -13.62
C ALA A 167 36.91 -5.77 -12.52
N LYS A 168 37.72 -4.78 -12.92
CA LYS A 168 38.25 -3.77 -12.00
C LYS A 168 37.12 -2.90 -11.44
N ASN A 169 36.15 -2.59 -12.30
CA ASN A 169 35.02 -1.73 -12.02
C ASN A 169 33.73 -2.40 -12.49
N VAL A 170 32.66 -2.20 -11.74
CA VAL A 170 31.29 -2.59 -12.07
C VAL A 170 30.45 -1.33 -12.10
N LYS A 171 29.80 -1.07 -13.24
CA LYS A 171 28.80 -0.02 -13.39
C LYS A 171 27.46 -0.58 -12.93
N VAL A 172 26.79 0.13 -12.02
CA VAL A 172 25.44 -0.18 -11.57
C VAL A 172 24.51 0.88 -12.12
N VAL A 173 23.49 0.47 -12.85
CA VAL A 173 22.45 1.33 -13.42
C VAL A 173 21.13 0.98 -12.76
N TYR A 174 20.34 1.97 -12.37
CA TYR A 174 19.02 1.77 -11.81
C TYR A 174 17.99 2.70 -12.45
N SER A 175 16.77 2.18 -12.63
CA SER A 175 15.61 2.94 -13.08
C SER A 175 14.38 2.49 -12.28
N TYR A 176 13.77 3.43 -11.58
CA TYR A 176 12.64 3.20 -10.69
C TYR A 176 11.45 4.04 -11.12
N ALA A 177 10.29 3.41 -11.24
CA ALA A 177 9.00 4.09 -11.39
C ALA A 177 8.19 3.87 -10.11
N LEU A 178 8.14 4.89 -9.26
CA LEU A 178 7.54 4.85 -7.94
C LEU A 178 6.13 5.45 -7.99
N ALA A 179 5.14 4.70 -7.47
CA ALA A 179 3.78 5.19 -7.30
C ALA A 179 3.54 5.56 -5.83
N LYS A 180 2.66 6.55 -5.59
CA LYS A 180 2.24 6.90 -4.23
C LYS A 180 1.65 5.67 -3.54
N SER A 181 2.18 5.30 -2.38
CA SER A 181 1.67 4.18 -1.60
C SER A 181 0.25 4.50 -1.12
N LYS A 182 -0.71 3.62 -1.43
CA LYS A 182 -2.09 3.75 -0.95
C LYS A 182 -2.15 3.40 0.53
N SER A 183 -2.88 4.20 1.30
CA SER A 183 -3.29 3.81 2.66
C SER A 183 -4.43 2.79 2.60
N ILE A 184 -4.71 2.11 3.72
CA ILE A 184 -5.90 1.25 3.83
C ILE A 184 -7.19 2.03 3.55
N PHE A 185 -7.23 3.32 3.87
CA PHE A 185 -8.36 4.19 3.63
C PHE A 185 -8.53 4.50 2.14
N ASP A 186 -7.44 4.62 1.37
CA ASP A 186 -7.51 4.80 -0.08
C ASP A 186 -8.00 3.54 -0.76
N ILE A 187 -7.51 2.38 -0.31
CA ILE A 187 -7.96 1.07 -0.80
C ILE A 187 -9.43 0.84 -0.46
N ALA A 188 -9.87 1.18 0.75
CA ALA A 188 -11.28 1.11 1.13
C ALA A 188 -12.18 1.94 0.20
N ARG A 189 -11.76 3.16 -0.16
CA ARG A 189 -12.57 4.05 -1.00
C ARG A 189 -12.72 3.55 -2.44
N SER A 190 -11.68 2.96 -3.03
CA SER A 190 -11.68 2.63 -4.47
C SER A 190 -10.66 1.58 -4.93
N GLY A 191 -9.97 0.92 -4.00
CA GLY A 191 -9.04 -0.17 -4.31
C GLY A 191 -9.71 -1.54 -4.36
N THR A 192 -8.89 -2.58 -4.37
CA THR A 192 -9.30 -3.98 -4.56
C THR A 192 -9.07 -4.83 -3.31
N VAL A 193 -9.74 -5.97 -3.22
CA VAL A 193 -9.51 -6.95 -2.14
C VAL A 193 -8.06 -7.44 -2.12
N SER A 194 -7.43 -7.63 -3.29
CA SER A 194 -6.02 -8.02 -3.39
C SER A 194 -5.09 -7.01 -2.72
N GLU A 195 -5.34 -5.71 -2.91
CA GLU A 195 -4.56 -4.65 -2.25
C GLU A 195 -4.76 -4.68 -0.72
N VAL A 196 -5.98 -4.94 -0.23
CA VAL A 196 -6.24 -5.12 1.21
C VAL A 196 -5.46 -6.33 1.74
N GLN A 197 -5.51 -7.47 1.05
CA GLN A 197 -4.82 -8.69 1.45
C GLN A 197 -3.29 -8.51 1.47
N GLU A 198 -2.74 -7.81 0.48
CA GLU A 198 -1.31 -7.48 0.46
C GLU A 198 -0.93 -6.58 1.65
N MET A 199 -1.76 -5.60 1.98
CA MET A 199 -1.53 -4.76 3.16
C MET A 199 -1.60 -5.56 4.47
N MET A 200 -2.56 -6.48 4.60
CA MET A 200 -2.69 -7.35 5.77
C MET A 200 -1.51 -8.31 5.96
N LYS A 201 -0.81 -8.70 4.89
CA LYS A 201 0.44 -9.47 5.02
C LYS A 201 1.53 -8.67 5.72
N MET A 202 1.53 -7.35 5.57
CA MET A 202 2.52 -6.46 6.18
C MET A 202 2.11 -6.04 7.59
N ASP A 203 0.84 -5.67 7.77
CA ASP A 203 0.23 -5.35 9.05
C ASP A 203 -1.20 -5.90 9.09
N PRO A 204 -1.43 -7.05 9.76
CA PRO A 204 -2.76 -7.64 9.90
C PRO A 204 -3.78 -6.70 10.57
N ASN A 205 -3.32 -5.75 11.40
CA ASN A 205 -4.19 -4.82 12.10
C ASN A 205 -4.54 -3.57 11.27
N SER A 206 -3.97 -3.42 10.07
CA SER A 206 -4.20 -2.27 9.19
C SER A 206 -5.69 -2.01 8.90
N ILE A 207 -6.49 -3.07 8.76
CA ILE A 207 -7.93 -2.99 8.50
C ILE A 207 -8.77 -2.49 9.68
N ASN A 208 -8.21 -2.46 10.88
CA ASN A 208 -8.88 -2.04 12.12
C ASN A 208 -8.45 -0.63 12.57
N GLN A 209 -7.59 0.05 11.80
CA GLN A 209 -7.16 1.42 12.09
C GLN A 209 -8.26 2.43 11.79
N VAL A 210 -8.10 3.66 12.26
CA VAL A 210 -9.01 4.77 11.96
C VAL A 210 -8.22 5.96 11.45
N ASN A 211 -8.80 6.72 10.52
CA ASN A 211 -8.17 7.93 10.01
C ASN A 211 -8.36 9.11 10.97
N GLU A 212 -7.84 10.29 10.60
CA GLU A 212 -7.96 11.52 11.41
C GLU A 212 -9.41 11.96 11.68
N GLN A 213 -10.34 11.56 10.83
CA GLN A 213 -11.78 11.82 10.98
C GLN A 213 -12.48 10.71 11.79
N SER A 214 -11.72 9.78 12.38
CA SER A 214 -12.24 8.60 13.10
C SER A 214 -13.06 7.65 12.22
N PHE A 215 -12.80 7.59 10.91
CA PHE A 215 -13.42 6.58 10.04
C PHE A 215 -12.56 5.33 9.98
N SER A 216 -13.20 4.17 10.15
CA SER A 216 -12.58 2.88 9.82
C SER A 216 -12.59 2.63 8.30
N PRO A 217 -11.73 1.73 7.80
CA PRO A 217 -11.77 1.27 6.41
C PRO A 217 -13.15 0.77 6.00
N LEU A 218 -13.84 0.03 6.90
CA LEU A 218 -15.17 -0.49 6.63
C LEU A 218 -16.20 0.63 6.41
N ILE A 219 -16.20 1.67 7.26
CA ILE A 219 -17.08 2.84 7.08
C ILE A 219 -16.85 3.48 5.70
N LEU A 220 -15.58 3.70 5.31
CA LEU A 220 -15.25 4.31 4.03
C LEU A 220 -15.66 3.43 2.84
N ALA A 221 -15.40 2.12 2.90
CA ALA A 221 -15.77 1.21 1.81
C ALA A 221 -17.29 1.16 1.61
N CYS A 222 -18.06 1.09 2.71
CA CYS A 222 -19.51 1.16 2.69
C CYS A 222 -20.02 2.49 2.13
N TYR A 223 -19.53 3.62 2.64
CA TYR A 223 -19.97 4.94 2.21
C TYR A 223 -19.59 5.26 0.75
N ARG A 224 -18.49 4.71 0.24
CA ARG A 224 -18.06 4.88 -1.16
C ARG A 224 -18.62 3.84 -2.11
N GLY A 225 -19.34 2.83 -1.60
CA GLY A 225 -19.93 1.78 -2.42
C GLY A 225 -18.91 0.80 -2.99
N ASN A 226 -17.73 0.64 -2.37
CA ASN A 226 -16.75 -0.37 -2.76
C ASN A 226 -17.20 -1.75 -2.25
N VAL A 227 -18.10 -2.40 -2.99
CA VAL A 227 -18.84 -3.59 -2.53
C VAL A 227 -17.92 -4.75 -2.15
N GLU A 228 -16.94 -5.07 -3.00
CA GLU A 228 -16.03 -6.20 -2.77
C GLU A 228 -15.17 -5.99 -1.53
N VAL A 229 -14.56 -4.80 -1.40
CA VAL A 229 -13.74 -4.47 -0.23
C VAL A 229 -14.59 -4.37 1.03
N ALA A 230 -15.78 -3.79 0.96
CA ALA A 230 -16.69 -3.70 2.12
C ALA A 230 -17.05 -5.10 2.65
N LYS A 231 -17.47 -6.03 1.78
CA LYS A 231 -17.76 -7.42 2.19
C LYS A 231 -16.54 -8.11 2.79
N PHE A 232 -15.39 -7.98 2.14
CA PHE A 232 -14.15 -8.55 2.65
C PHE A 232 -13.83 -8.00 4.05
N LEU A 233 -13.93 -6.69 4.25
CA LEU A 233 -13.70 -6.06 5.56
C LEU A 233 -14.72 -6.55 6.60
N MET A 234 -16.01 -6.65 6.28
CA MET A 234 -17.05 -7.16 7.20
C MET A 234 -16.74 -8.58 7.72
N ASP A 235 -15.99 -9.38 6.95
CA ASP A 235 -15.60 -10.73 7.34
C ASP A 235 -14.33 -10.79 8.20
N HIS A 236 -13.55 -9.71 8.27
CA HIS A 236 -12.20 -9.73 8.84
C HIS A 236 -11.93 -8.66 9.92
N VAL A 237 -12.76 -7.61 10.02
CA VAL A 237 -12.59 -6.59 11.08
C VAL A 237 -12.95 -7.16 12.45
N ASN A 238 -12.31 -6.62 13.48
CA ASN A 238 -12.56 -7.03 14.87
C ASN A 238 -13.93 -6.54 15.39
N ASP A 239 -14.37 -5.36 14.92
CA ASP A 239 -15.63 -4.74 15.32
C ASP A 239 -16.38 -4.21 14.09
N ILE A 240 -17.40 -4.96 13.67
CA ILE A 240 -18.28 -4.59 12.56
C ILE A 240 -19.18 -3.38 12.89
N ASN A 241 -19.33 -3.10 14.19
CA ASN A 241 -20.19 -2.07 14.77
C ASN A 241 -19.40 -0.84 15.22
N TYR A 242 -18.12 -0.73 14.81
CA TYR A 242 -17.30 0.43 15.11
C TYR A 242 -18.04 1.72 14.73
N LYS A 243 -18.08 2.66 15.68
CA LYS A 243 -18.82 3.90 15.58
C LYS A 243 -17.88 5.10 15.53
N SER A 244 -17.90 5.80 14.40
CA SER A 244 -17.32 7.13 14.26
C SER A 244 -18.28 8.22 14.74
N LYS A 245 -17.87 9.50 14.67
CA LYS A 245 -18.79 10.63 14.95
C LYS A 245 -19.96 10.69 13.96
N GLU A 246 -19.76 10.26 12.71
CA GLU A 246 -20.80 10.18 11.68
C GLU A 246 -21.58 8.85 11.71
N GLY A 247 -21.36 8.02 12.73
CA GLY A 247 -22.02 6.73 12.88
C GLY A 247 -21.18 5.53 12.41
N THR A 248 -21.86 4.42 12.16
CA THR A 248 -21.27 3.13 11.79
C THR A 248 -21.24 2.94 10.27
N ALA A 249 -20.72 1.80 9.82
CA ALA A 249 -20.80 1.41 8.41
C ALA A 249 -22.26 1.32 7.93
N LEU A 250 -23.17 0.89 8.81
CA LEU A 250 -24.60 0.82 8.51
C LEU A 250 -25.21 2.22 8.37
N SER A 251 -24.81 3.19 9.20
CA SER A 251 -25.21 4.60 9.03
C SER A 251 -24.81 5.14 7.65
N GLY A 252 -23.57 4.87 7.23
CA GLY A 252 -23.09 5.25 5.89
C GLY A 252 -23.89 4.60 4.75
N LEU A 253 -24.23 3.31 4.89
CA LEU A 253 -25.10 2.61 3.95
C LEU A 253 -26.55 3.12 3.97
N SER A 254 -27.06 3.63 5.09
CA SER A 254 -28.40 4.22 5.13
C SER A 254 -28.52 5.52 4.35
N ILE A 255 -27.40 6.23 4.14
CA ILE A 255 -27.34 7.47 3.36
C ILE A 255 -27.18 7.18 1.87
N LYS A 256 -26.28 6.25 1.49
CA LYS A 256 -25.96 5.96 0.08
C LYS A 256 -26.78 4.82 -0.53
N TYR A 257 -27.37 4.00 0.33
CA TYR A 257 -28.12 2.78 0.05
C TYR A 257 -27.52 1.86 -1.00
N ASN A 258 -26.92 0.77 -0.50
CA ASN A 258 -26.62 -0.41 -1.30
C ASN A 258 -27.27 -1.61 -0.61
N LYS A 259 -28.38 -2.11 -1.18
CA LYS A 259 -29.18 -3.20 -0.61
C LYS A 259 -28.32 -4.42 -0.26
N GLU A 260 -27.47 -4.84 -1.19
CA GLU A 260 -26.60 -6.00 -1.03
C GLU A 260 -25.65 -5.85 0.16
N LEU A 261 -25.03 -4.68 0.33
CA LEU A 261 -24.16 -4.42 1.47
C LEU A 261 -24.92 -4.31 2.79
N VAL A 262 -26.12 -3.72 2.79
CA VAL A 262 -26.95 -3.62 4.00
C VAL A 262 -27.35 -5.01 4.46
N GLU A 263 -27.88 -5.85 3.56
CA GLU A 263 -28.24 -7.23 3.90
C GLU A 263 -27.04 -8.03 4.40
N TYR A 264 -25.88 -7.90 3.76
CA TYR A 264 -24.67 -8.61 4.18
C TYR A 264 -24.22 -8.15 5.57
N LEU A 265 -24.18 -6.84 5.82
CA LEU A 265 -23.79 -6.25 7.09
C LEU A 265 -24.73 -6.68 8.23
N LEU A 266 -26.04 -6.64 8.01
CA LEU A 266 -27.05 -7.07 8.98
C LEU A 266 -26.96 -8.58 9.29
N LYS A 267 -26.76 -9.42 8.26
CA LYS A 267 -26.47 -10.87 8.44
C LYS A 267 -25.21 -11.13 9.25
N LYS A 268 -24.22 -10.23 9.16
CA LYS A 268 -22.96 -10.25 9.93
C LYS A 268 -23.09 -9.59 11.31
N LYS A 269 -24.32 -9.38 11.81
CA LYS A 269 -24.62 -8.78 13.12
C LYS A 269 -24.27 -7.29 13.22
N GLY A 270 -24.33 -6.56 12.10
CA GLY A 270 -24.41 -5.10 12.12
C GLY A 270 -25.63 -4.65 12.91
N ASP A 271 -25.44 -3.82 13.93
CA ASP A 271 -26.51 -3.37 14.82
C ASP A 271 -27.24 -2.15 14.21
N PRO A 272 -28.54 -2.28 13.85
CA PRO A 272 -29.31 -1.19 13.27
C PRO A 272 -29.72 -0.09 14.26
N ASN A 273 -29.35 -0.22 15.55
CA ASN A 273 -29.74 0.71 16.61
C ASN A 273 -28.61 1.66 17.05
N ILE A 274 -27.39 1.49 16.51
CA ILE A 274 -26.28 2.38 16.83
C ILE A 274 -26.48 3.71 16.12
N ALA A 275 -26.73 4.75 16.91
CA ALA A 275 -26.91 6.11 16.45
C ALA A 275 -25.58 6.87 16.27
N ASP A 276 -25.56 7.76 15.27
CA ASP A 276 -24.49 8.75 15.09
C ASP A 276 -24.45 9.78 16.23
N SER A 277 -23.55 10.77 16.15
CA SER A 277 -23.39 11.80 17.18
C SER A 277 -24.62 12.69 17.37
N ASN A 278 -25.54 12.75 16.40
CA ASN A 278 -26.80 13.48 16.49
C ASN A 278 -27.94 12.62 17.07
N GLY A 279 -27.66 11.37 17.45
CA GLY A 279 -28.70 10.42 17.86
C GLY A 279 -29.46 9.83 16.68
N THR A 280 -29.04 10.08 15.43
CA THR A 280 -29.75 9.56 14.26
C THR A 280 -29.38 8.09 14.05
N THR A 281 -30.37 7.20 14.18
CA THR A 281 -30.21 5.77 13.88
C THR A 281 -30.27 5.51 12.36
N PRO A 282 -29.74 4.36 11.89
CA PRO A 282 -29.97 3.86 10.53
C PRO A 282 -31.43 3.94 10.08
N LEU A 283 -32.38 3.63 10.97
CA LEU A 283 -33.82 3.71 10.67
C LEU A 283 -34.27 5.15 10.42
N ILE A 284 -33.83 6.11 11.25
CA ILE A 284 -34.15 7.53 11.02
C ILE A 284 -33.56 8.01 9.69
N TRP A 285 -32.32 7.61 9.35
CA TRP A 285 -31.72 7.92 8.05
C TRP A 285 -32.53 7.33 6.87
N ALA A 286 -33.01 6.09 6.99
CA ALA A 286 -33.86 5.45 5.98
C ALA A 286 -35.19 6.20 5.79
N VAL A 287 -35.79 6.70 6.88
CA VAL A 287 -37.01 7.52 6.84
C VAL A 287 -36.75 8.88 6.19
N LYS A 288 -35.69 9.58 6.60
CA LYS A 288 -35.31 10.90 6.06
C LYS A 288 -35.02 10.84 4.56
N THR A 289 -34.40 9.77 4.09
CA THR A 289 -34.14 9.53 2.65
C THR A 289 -35.37 9.02 1.89
N GLY A 290 -36.42 8.61 2.61
CA GLY A 290 -37.65 8.10 2.03
C GLY A 290 -37.52 6.71 1.41
N ASN A 291 -36.58 5.90 1.90
CA ASN A 291 -36.24 4.59 1.35
C ASN A 291 -37.06 3.48 2.02
N GLU A 292 -38.22 3.16 1.44
CA GLU A 292 -39.15 2.15 1.95
C GLU A 292 -38.53 0.75 2.07
N GLU A 293 -37.65 0.38 1.13
CA GLU A 293 -37.02 -0.94 1.13
C GLU A 293 -36.03 -1.08 2.27
N LEU A 294 -35.19 -0.08 2.48
CA LEU A 294 -34.26 -0.04 3.61
C LEU A 294 -35.00 -0.03 4.95
N ILE A 295 -36.12 0.70 5.06
CA ILE A 295 -36.95 0.70 6.27
C ILE A 295 -37.44 -0.72 6.59
N LYS A 296 -38.04 -1.41 5.61
CA LYS A 296 -38.51 -2.79 5.80
C LYS A 296 -37.38 -3.71 6.25
N LEU A 297 -36.23 -3.62 5.59
CA LEU A 297 -35.07 -4.44 5.90
C LEU A 297 -34.52 -4.16 7.31
N LEU A 298 -34.39 -2.90 7.72
CA LEU A 298 -33.93 -2.55 9.06
C LEU A 298 -34.92 -3.04 10.14
N LEU A 299 -36.24 -2.93 9.90
CA LEU A 299 -37.26 -3.43 10.82
C LEU A 299 -37.23 -4.97 10.94
N GLU A 300 -36.99 -5.69 9.84
CA GLU A 300 -36.78 -7.15 9.86
C GLU A 300 -35.62 -7.55 10.78
N TYR A 301 -34.56 -6.74 10.81
CA TYR A 301 -33.40 -6.93 11.68
C TYR A 301 -33.53 -6.20 13.03
N LYS A 302 -34.76 -5.96 13.50
CA LYS A 302 -35.08 -5.44 14.85
C LYS A 302 -34.55 -4.03 15.12
N ALA A 303 -34.56 -3.15 14.12
CA ALA A 303 -34.38 -1.72 14.35
C ALA A 303 -35.48 -1.15 15.26
N ASN A 304 -35.09 -0.35 16.24
CA ASN A 304 -35.98 0.25 17.22
C ASN A 304 -36.70 1.47 16.63
N LYS A 305 -37.96 1.29 16.26
CA LYS A 305 -38.84 2.36 15.77
C LYS A 305 -39.19 3.43 16.81
N GLU A 306 -38.93 3.18 18.09
CA GLU A 306 -39.23 4.10 19.19
C GLU A 306 -38.01 4.92 19.65
N GLN A 307 -36.81 4.63 19.16
CA GLN A 307 -35.60 5.32 19.57
C GLN A 307 -35.56 6.74 18.97
N PRO A 308 -35.65 7.80 19.80
CA PRO A 308 -35.56 9.16 19.29
C PRO A 308 -34.10 9.55 19.02
N ASP A 309 -33.93 10.58 18.19
CA ASP A 309 -32.65 11.27 18.09
C ASP A 309 -32.41 12.22 19.29
N ASN A 310 -31.29 12.97 19.27
CA ASN A 310 -30.94 13.89 20.36
C ASN A 310 -31.92 15.07 20.50
N MET A 311 -32.77 15.33 19.51
CA MET A 311 -33.84 16.33 19.58
C MET A 311 -35.15 15.75 20.13
N GLY A 312 -35.16 14.46 20.49
CA GLY A 312 -36.37 13.76 20.94
C GLY A 312 -37.27 13.30 19.80
N VAL A 313 -36.84 13.43 18.53
CA VAL A 313 -37.68 13.13 17.36
C VAL A 313 -37.58 11.66 17.01
N LYS A 314 -38.73 10.97 16.97
CA LYS A 314 -38.82 9.54 16.64
C LYS A 314 -38.89 9.28 15.13
N PRO A 315 -38.53 8.07 14.65
CA PRO A 315 -38.73 7.65 13.26
C PRO A 315 -40.13 7.93 12.71
N PHE A 316 -41.19 7.65 13.50
CA PHE A 316 -42.57 7.89 13.08
C PHE A 316 -42.86 9.39 12.85
N GLU A 317 -42.33 10.28 13.66
CA GLU A 317 -42.54 11.72 13.53
C GLU A 317 -41.86 12.27 12.26
N TYR A 318 -40.65 11.79 11.95
CA TYR A 318 -40.03 12.04 10.65
C TYR A 318 -40.87 11.49 9.49
N ALA A 319 -41.49 10.31 9.64
CA ALA A 319 -42.36 9.74 8.61
C ALA A 319 -43.56 10.64 8.29
N ILE A 320 -44.19 11.23 9.32
CA ILE A 320 -45.29 12.19 9.14
C ILE A 320 -44.82 13.41 8.34
N GLN A 321 -43.62 13.93 8.61
CA GLN A 321 -43.05 15.07 7.88
C GLN A 321 -42.81 14.76 6.40
N THR A 322 -42.51 13.50 6.03
CA THR A 322 -42.34 13.12 4.62
C THR A 322 -43.63 13.17 3.79
N LYS A 323 -44.81 13.13 4.44
CA LYS A 323 -46.14 12.99 3.81
C LYS A 323 -46.29 11.75 2.90
N LYS A 324 -45.41 10.74 3.04
CA LYS A 324 -45.48 9.48 2.29
C LYS A 324 -46.24 8.44 3.09
N ASN A 325 -47.49 8.18 2.71
CA ASN A 325 -48.38 7.24 3.42
C ASN A 325 -47.77 5.84 3.60
N ASN A 326 -47.00 5.35 2.63
CA ASN A 326 -46.32 4.05 2.73
C ASN A 326 -45.34 4.02 3.92
N ILE A 327 -44.51 5.04 4.08
CA ILE A 327 -43.53 5.13 5.17
C ILE A 327 -44.22 5.28 6.52
N ILE A 328 -45.28 6.12 6.58
CA ILE A 328 -46.10 6.28 7.78
C ILE A 328 -46.68 4.93 8.20
N ASN A 329 -47.24 4.17 7.26
CA ASN A 329 -47.83 2.86 7.53
C ASN A 329 -46.79 1.82 8.00
N LEU A 330 -45.55 1.89 7.51
CA LEU A 330 -44.46 1.01 7.97
C LEU A 330 -44.06 1.25 9.43
N LEU A 331 -44.33 2.43 9.99
CA LEU A 331 -43.88 2.84 11.32
C LEU A 331 -45.01 3.10 12.33
N LYS A 332 -46.27 2.96 11.91
CA LYS A 332 -47.46 3.30 12.70
C LYS A 332 -47.76 2.30 13.84
N ASN A 333 -47.27 1.07 13.73
CA ASN A 333 -47.50 -0.02 14.67
C ASN A 333 -46.23 -0.38 15.38
#